data_AF-A0A9P1P2W1-F1
#
_entry.id   AF-A0A9P1P2W1-F1
#
_cell.length_a   1.000
_cell.length_b   1.000
_cell.length_c   1.000
_cell.angle_alpha   90.00
_cell.angle_beta   90.00
_cell.angle_gamma   90.00
#
_symmetry.space_group_name_H-M   'P 1'
#
loop_
_entity.id
_entity.type
_entity.pdbx_description
1 polymer ?
#
loop_
_entity_poly.entity_id
_entity_poly.type
_entity_poly.pdbx_seq_one_letter_code
_entity_poly.pdbx_strand_id
1 'polypeptide(L)'
;MTSKQELIEKVAQRISWSQADVKRAVDDYGNVETEEDVIACCLHYAGPELKKRNYQIGSMKRVDKQQKSTIESLVNQLEEEKNFYQNELIPNLRQTINEQAKRIADLLKDVGKIINIK
;
A
#
# COMPACT_ATOMS: atom_id res chain seq x y z
N MET A 1 -45.17 -20.60 25.56
CA MET A 1 -44.27 -19.58 25.00
C MET A 1 -42.85 -20.12 25.10
N THR A 2 -42.04 -20.01 24.05
CA THR A 2 -40.62 -20.39 24.07
C THR A 2 -39.88 -19.50 25.07
N SER A 3 -38.99 -20.08 25.87
CA SER A 3 -38.26 -19.31 26.87
C SER A 3 -37.22 -18.39 26.23
N LYS A 4 -36.91 -17.26 26.90
CA LYS A 4 -35.84 -16.33 26.47
C LYS A 4 -34.51 -17.05 26.22
N GLN A 5 -34.18 -18.06 27.04
CA GLN A 5 -32.95 -18.84 26.91
C GLN A 5 -32.96 -19.73 25.64
N GLU A 6 -34.08 -20.36 25.32
CA GLU A 6 -34.22 -21.16 24.08
C GLU A 6 -34.13 -20.27 22.84
N LEU A 7 -34.68 -19.04 22.88
CA LEU A 7 -34.55 -18.07 21.79
C LEU A 7 -33.08 -17.64 21.60
N ILE A 8 -32.37 -17.36 22.69
CA ILE A 8 -30.94 -17.01 22.66
C ILE A 8 -30.10 -18.15 22.05
N GLU A 9 -30.33 -19.39 22.47
CA GLU A 9 -29.59 -20.55 21.97
C GLU A 9 -29.81 -20.77 20.46
N LYS A 10 -31.07 -20.74 20.03
CA LYS A 10 -31.41 -20.88 18.61
C LYS A 10 -30.81 -19.78 17.75
N VAL A 11 -30.91 -18.52 18.17
CA VAL A 11 -30.36 -17.41 17.40
C VAL A 11 -28.83 -17.45 17.40
N ALA A 12 -28.19 -17.77 18.51
CA ALA A 12 -26.74 -17.95 18.60
C ALA A 12 -26.23 -18.98 17.58
N GLN A 13 -26.90 -20.14 17.48
CA GLN A 13 -26.58 -21.14 16.45
C GLN A 13 -26.82 -20.60 15.04
N ARG A 14 -27.97 -19.96 14.80
CA ARG A 14 -28.37 -19.44 13.48
C ARG A 14 -27.39 -18.40 12.92
N ILE A 15 -26.92 -17.46 13.75
CA ILE A 15 -26.03 -16.37 13.33
C ILE A 15 -24.55 -16.67 13.61
N SER A 16 -24.24 -17.87 14.10
CA SER A 16 -22.88 -18.29 14.49
C SER A 16 -22.21 -17.36 15.50
N TRP A 17 -22.97 -16.90 16.48
CA TRP A 17 -22.48 -16.13 17.64
C TRP A 17 -22.42 -16.99 18.89
N SER A 18 -21.65 -16.57 19.88
CA SER A 18 -21.74 -17.22 21.20
C SER A 18 -23.05 -16.86 21.88
N GLN A 19 -23.61 -17.78 22.69
CA GLN A 19 -24.80 -17.48 23.49
C GLN A 19 -24.58 -16.29 24.44
N ALA A 20 -23.34 -16.08 24.90
CA ALA A 20 -22.97 -14.95 25.74
C ALA A 20 -23.04 -13.60 24.98
N ASP A 21 -22.68 -13.59 23.69
CA ASP A 21 -22.79 -12.39 22.85
C ASP A 21 -24.24 -12.05 22.54
N VAL A 22 -25.05 -13.06 22.19
CA VAL A 22 -26.49 -12.88 21.96
C VAL A 22 -27.19 -12.43 23.24
N LYS A 23 -26.84 -13.01 24.39
CA LYS A 23 -27.38 -12.59 25.69
C LYS A 23 -27.07 -11.12 26.01
N ARG A 24 -25.82 -10.69 25.80
CA ARG A 24 -25.43 -9.27 25.97
C ARG A 24 -26.23 -8.35 25.05
N ALA A 25 -26.36 -8.71 23.78
CA ALA A 25 -27.14 -7.94 22.82
C ALA A 25 -28.62 -7.83 23.25
N VAL A 26 -29.20 -8.90 23.76
CA VAL A 26 -30.59 -8.87 24.26
C VAL A 26 -30.72 -8.03 25.53
N ASP A 27 -29.80 -8.20 26.48
CA ASP A 27 -29.85 -7.49 27.77
C ASP A 27 -29.64 -5.98 27.62
N ASP A 28 -28.88 -5.54 26.61
CA ASP A 28 -28.64 -4.11 26.31
C ASP A 28 -29.79 -3.43 25.54
N TYR A 29 -30.61 -4.17 24.78
CA TYR A 29 -31.55 -3.59 23.80
C TYR A 29 -33.03 -3.90 24.02
N GLY A 30 -33.42 -4.85 24.88
CA GLY A 30 -34.79 -4.93 25.40
C GLY A 30 -35.37 -6.32 25.67
N ASN A 31 -36.67 -6.35 26.00
CA ASN A 31 -37.43 -7.58 26.14
C ASN A 31 -37.67 -8.22 24.77
N VAL A 32 -37.48 -9.53 24.68
CA VAL A 32 -37.60 -10.32 23.46
C VAL A 32 -38.66 -11.40 23.65
N GLU A 33 -39.54 -11.53 22.66
CA GLU A 33 -40.62 -12.54 22.67
C GLU A 33 -40.49 -13.51 21.48
N THR A 34 -39.80 -13.09 20.42
CA THR A 34 -39.60 -13.84 19.18
C THR A 34 -38.11 -14.00 18.80
N GLU A 35 -37.80 -14.90 17.87
CA GLU A 35 -36.45 -15.06 17.34
C GLU A 35 -36.02 -13.80 16.57
N GLU A 36 -36.96 -13.14 15.89
CA GLU A 36 -36.77 -11.89 15.17
C GLU A 36 -36.36 -10.74 16.10
N ASP A 37 -36.93 -10.65 17.30
CA ASP A 37 -36.56 -9.62 18.28
C ASP A 37 -35.11 -9.79 18.75
N VAL A 38 -34.70 -11.04 19.00
CA VAL A 38 -33.32 -11.36 19.39
C VAL A 38 -32.36 -11.03 18.25
N ILE A 39 -32.72 -11.33 17.00
CA ILE A 39 -31.92 -10.97 15.82
C ILE A 39 -31.81 -9.44 15.69
N ALA A 40 -32.90 -8.70 15.90
CA ALA A 40 -32.88 -7.24 15.86
C ALA A 40 -31.94 -6.66 16.93
N CYS A 41 -31.99 -7.17 18.17
CA CYS A 41 -31.06 -6.80 19.23
C CYS A 41 -29.60 -7.07 18.84
N CYS A 42 -29.30 -8.24 18.27
CA CYS A 42 -27.96 -8.57 17.77
C CYS A 42 -27.49 -7.62 16.66
N LEU A 43 -28.37 -7.23 15.73
CA LEU A 43 -28.05 -6.26 14.68
C LEU A 43 -27.77 -4.86 15.24
N HIS A 44 -28.56 -4.42 16.22
CA HIS A 44 -28.34 -3.15 16.90
C HIS A 44 -27.02 -3.13 17.68
N TYR A 45 -26.70 -4.21 18.38
CA TYR A 45 -25.43 -4.39 19.08
C TYR A 45 -24.23 -4.43 18.11
N ALA A 46 -24.36 -5.13 16.97
CA ALA A 46 -23.29 -5.23 15.96
C ALA A 46 -23.06 -3.93 15.17
N GLY A 47 -24.11 -3.12 14.97
CA GLY A 47 -24.10 -1.97 14.07
C GLY A 47 -22.95 -0.98 14.30
N PRO A 48 -22.70 -0.51 15.54
CA PRO A 48 -21.60 0.40 15.86
C PRO A 48 -20.22 -0.17 15.53
N GLU A 49 -19.96 -1.43 15.87
CA GLU A 49 -18.67 -2.09 15.61
C GLU A 49 -18.47 -2.34 14.11
N LEU A 50 -19.52 -2.74 13.38
CA LEU A 50 -19.48 -2.86 11.92
C LEU A 50 -19.19 -1.51 11.25
N LYS A 51 -19.82 -0.43 11.72
CA LYS A 51 -19.57 0.93 11.23
C LYS A 51 -18.11 1.33 11.46
N LYS A 52 -17.58 1.13 12.67
CA LYS A 52 -16.18 1.40 13.02
C LYS A 52 -15.20 0.61 12.15
N ARG A 53 -15.44 -0.68 11.97
CA ARG A 53 -14.62 -1.55 11.09
C ARG A 53 -14.64 -1.08 9.65
N ASN A 54 -15.80 -0.70 9.12
CA ASN A 54 -15.92 -0.17 7.76
C ASN A 54 -15.13 1.13 7.57
N TYR A 55 -15.15 2.04 8.55
CA TYR A 55 -14.30 3.24 8.52
C TYR A 55 -12.81 2.90 8.51
N GLN A 56 -12.38 1.97 9.37
CA GLN A 56 -10.98 1.52 9.43
C GLN A 56 -10.53 0.92 8.09
N ILE A 57 -11.31 -0.02 7.53
CA ILE A 57 -11.03 -0.61 6.21
C ILE A 57 -10.96 0.48 5.13
N GLY A 58 -11.91 1.43 5.14
CA GLY A 58 -11.91 2.56 4.22
C GLY A 58 -10.65 3.42 4.33
N SER A 59 -10.18 3.70 5.54
CA SER A 59 -8.90 4.42 5.75
C SER A 59 -7.70 3.64 5.26
N MET A 60 -7.62 2.34 5.55
CA MET A 60 -6.52 1.48 5.09
C MET A 60 -6.45 1.43 3.56
N LYS A 61 -7.59 1.29 2.88
CA LYS A 61 -7.65 1.31 1.41
C LYS A 61 -7.15 2.62 0.81
N ARG A 62 -7.43 3.76 1.46
CA ARG A 62 -6.92 5.07 1.01
C ARG A 62 -5.41 5.16 1.16
N VAL A 63 -4.88 4.69 2.29
CA VAL A 63 -3.43 4.66 2.54
C VAL A 63 -2.73 3.73 1.53
N ASP A 64 -3.25 2.52 1.30
CA ASP A 64 -2.70 1.57 0.32
C ASP A 64 -2.66 2.16 -1.10
N LYS A 65 -3.75 2.83 -1.52
CA LYS A 65 -3.78 3.52 -2.83
C LYS A 65 -2.72 4.61 -2.93
N GLN A 66 -2.56 5.42 -1.88
CA GLN A 66 -1.55 6.47 -1.85
C GLN A 66 -0.14 5.91 -1.89
N GLN A 67 0.14 4.87 -1.10
CA GLN A 67 1.44 4.21 -1.07
C GLN A 67 1.81 3.61 -2.43
N LYS A 68 0.87 2.93 -3.10
CA LYS A 68 1.09 2.39 -4.46
C LYS A 68 1.45 3.48 -5.46
N SER A 69 0.69 4.58 -5.47
CA SER A 69 0.97 5.72 -6.36
C SER A 69 2.33 6.36 -6.06
N THR A 70 2.72 6.49 -4.79
CA THR A 70 4.05 6.99 -4.41
C THR A 70 5.16 6.03 -4.87
N ILE A 71 4.99 4.72 -4.71
CA ILE A 71 5.97 3.72 -5.18
C ILE A 71 6.12 3.80 -6.70
N GLU A 72 5.02 3.83 -7.45
CA GLU A 72 5.05 3.98 -8.91
C GLU A 72 5.79 5.25 -9.34
N SER A 73 5.53 6.37 -8.68
CA SER A 73 6.24 7.63 -8.95
C SER A 73 7.74 7.52 -8.69
N LEU A 74 8.16 6.87 -7.60
CA LEU A 74 9.58 6.69 -7.26
C LEU A 74 10.27 5.75 -8.24
N VAL A 75 9.59 4.69 -8.69
CA VAL A 75 10.13 3.77 -9.70
C VAL A 75 10.36 4.51 -11.02
N ASN A 76 9.39 5.33 -11.46
CA ASN A 76 9.56 6.12 -12.68
C ASN A 76 10.75 7.10 -12.59
N GLN A 77 10.91 7.78 -11.45
CA GLN A 77 12.06 8.67 -11.23
C GLN A 77 13.40 7.94 -11.29
N LEU A 78 13.48 6.75 -10.68
CA LEU A 78 14.69 5.91 -10.73
C LEU A 78 15.00 5.43 -12.16
N GLU A 79 13.97 5.10 -12.94
CA GLU A 79 14.14 4.73 -14.35
C GLU A 79 14.63 5.90 -15.20
N GLU A 80 14.08 7.10 -14.99
CA GLU A 80 14.52 8.33 -15.65
C GLU A 80 15.99 8.64 -15.34
N GLU A 81 16.40 8.62 -14.07
CA GLU A 81 17.79 8.84 -13.67
C GLU A 81 18.73 7.79 -14.28
N LYS A 82 18.35 6.51 -14.22
CA LYS A 82 19.12 5.43 -14.84
C LYS A 82 19.31 5.67 -16.33
N ASN A 83 18.24 6.06 -17.03
CA ASN A 83 18.28 6.34 -18.47
C ASN A 83 19.19 7.54 -18.78
N PHE A 84 19.12 8.62 -17.99
CA PHE A 84 20.01 9.77 -18.11
C PHE A 84 21.48 9.35 -17.99
N TYR A 85 21.84 8.59 -16.95
CA TYR A 85 23.22 8.13 -16.77
C TYR A 85 23.69 7.22 -17.91
N GLN A 86 22.87 6.25 -18.31
CA GLN A 86 23.25 5.24 -19.29
C GLN A 86 23.34 5.79 -20.71
N ASN A 87 22.40 6.66 -21.10
CA ASN A 87 22.24 7.07 -22.49
C ASN A 87 22.82 8.45 -22.77
N GLU A 88 22.92 9.32 -21.77
CA GLU A 88 23.40 10.69 -21.95
C GLU A 88 24.77 10.88 -21.30
N LEU A 89 24.86 10.75 -19.97
CA LEU A 89 26.06 11.16 -19.25
C LEU A 89 27.27 10.29 -19.60
N ILE A 90 27.16 8.96 -19.48
CA ILE A 90 28.29 8.06 -19.70
C ILE A 90 28.81 8.13 -21.14
N PRO A 91 27.95 8.09 -22.19
CA PRO A 91 28.40 8.22 -23.57
C PRO A 91 29.09 9.57 -23.83
N ASN A 92 28.53 10.68 -23.36
CA ASN A 92 29.11 12.01 -23.55
C ASN A 92 30.48 12.14 -22.87
N LEU A 93 30.62 11.62 -21.64
CA LEU A 93 31.90 11.60 -20.94
C LEU A 93 32.93 10.74 -21.69
N ARG A 94 32.54 9.56 -22.20
CA ARG A 94 33.43 8.71 -22.99
C ARG A 94 33.90 9.41 -24.26
N GLN A 95 32.99 10.09 -24.97
CA GLN A 95 33.35 10.86 -26.15
C GLN A 95 34.35 11.97 -25.81
N THR A 96 34.07 12.74 -24.76
CA THR A 96 34.94 13.83 -24.30
C THR A 96 36.34 13.32 -23.96
N ILE A 97 36.45 12.20 -23.23
CA ILE A 97 37.74 11.59 -22.89
C ILE A 97 38.51 11.19 -24.15
N ASN A 98 37.84 10.57 -25.13
CA ASN A 98 38.48 10.16 -26.38
C ASN A 98 39.00 11.36 -27.19
N GLU A 99 38.21 12.44 -27.26
CA GLU A 99 38.62 13.68 -27.94
C GLU A 99 39.83 14.34 -27.26
N GLN A 100 39.84 14.39 -25.92
CA GLN A 100 40.97 14.91 -25.17
C GLN A 100 42.22 14.03 -25.35
N ALA A 101 42.09 12.71 -25.31
CA ALA A 101 43.19 11.78 -25.53
C ALA A 101 43.80 11.96 -26.92
N LYS A 102 42.97 12.12 -27.96
CA LYS A 102 43.41 12.41 -29.33
C LYS A 102 44.19 13.72 -29.41
N ARG A 103 43.66 14.78 -28.79
CA ARG A 103 44.31 16.09 -28.76
C ARG A 103 45.68 16.05 -28.07
N ILE A 104 45.79 15.33 -26.96
CA ILE A 104 47.07 15.14 -26.26
C ILE A 104 48.07 14.39 -27.16
N ALA A 105 47.64 13.32 -27.83
CA ALA A 105 48.49 12.55 -28.73
C ALA A 105 49.01 13.41 -29.89
N ASP A 106 48.17 14.28 -30.46
CA ASP A 106 48.57 15.20 -31.53
C ASP A 106 49.57 16.25 -31.02
N LEU A 107 49.33 16.84 -29.84
CA LEU A 107 50.28 17.77 -29.21
C LEU A 107 51.64 17.12 -28.95
N LEU A 108 51.67 15.87 -28.45
CA LEU A 108 52.91 15.14 -28.21
C LEU A 108 53.68 14.87 -29.50
N LYS A 109 52.99 14.56 -30.61
CA LYS A 109 53.63 14.38 -31.92
C LYS A 109 54.28 15.67 -32.40
N ASP A 110 53.60 16.81 -32.25
CA ASP A 110 54.14 18.09 -32.70
C ASP A 110 55.36 18.51 -31.88
N VAL A 111 55.36 18.25 -30.57
CA VAL A 111 56.56 18.43 -29.72
C VAL A 111 57.71 17.52 -30.18
N GLY A 112 57.44 16.25 -30.48
CA GLY A 112 58.46 15.31 -30.98
C GLY A 112 59.10 15.76 -32.30
N LYS A 113 58.31 16.33 -33.22
CA LYS A 113 58.84 16.91 -34.47
C LYS A 113 59.75 18.11 -34.20
N ILE A 114 59.37 19.00 -33.28
CA ILE A 114 60.18 20.17 -32.92
C ILE A 114 61.52 19.75 -32.33
N ILE A 115 61.54 18.70 -31.49
CA ILE A 115 62.78 18.20 -30.87
C ILE A 115 63.71 17.54 -31.90
N ASN A 116 63.18 16.79 -32.87
CA ASN A 116 63.96 16.10 -33.91
C ASN A 116 64.45 17.00 -35.07
N ILE A 117 64.14 18.30 -35.07
CA ILE A 117 64.64 19.28 -36.06
C ILE A 117 65.93 19.98 -35.55
N LYS A 118 66.44 19.60 -34.38
CA LYS A 118 67.78 19.99 -33.90
C LYS A 118 68.81 18.92 -34.21
#